data_AF-A0A2S8PB76-F1
#
_entry.id   AF-A0A2S8PB76-F1
#
_cell.length_a   1.000
_cell.length_b   1.000
_cell.length_c   1.000
_cell.angle_alpha   90.00
_cell.angle_beta   90.00
_cell.angle_gamma   90.00
#
_symmetry.space_group_name_H-M   'P 1'
#
loop_
_entity.id
_entity.type
_entity.pdbx_description
1 polymer ?
#
loop_
_entity_poly.entity_id
_entity_poly.type
_entity_poly.pdbx_seq_one_letter_code
_entity_poly.pdbx_strand_id
1 'polypeptide(L)'
;LDAALLFRLALEAAPAGSRLHATDEEGVQFRDIAEAIGRRLKLPAVSIAPEDAGNHFTFLSHLVAIDNPTSSALTRDRLGWRPVQPALIQDIEQGHYFTT
;
A
#
# COMPACT_ATOMS: atom_id res chain seq x y z
N LEU A 1 11.19 -4.23 -4.05
CA LEU A 1 11.75 -5.16 -5.06
C LEU A 1 10.69 -5.61 -6.08
N ASP A 2 9.51 -6.04 -5.63
CA ASP A 2 8.47 -6.58 -6.53
C ASP A 2 8.02 -5.64 -7.65
N ALA A 3 7.91 -4.33 -7.36
CA ALA A 3 7.58 -3.33 -8.37
C ALA A 3 8.61 -3.27 -9.50
N ALA A 4 9.91 -3.36 -9.17
CA ALA A 4 10.98 -3.33 -10.17
C ALA A 4 10.91 -4.56 -11.10
N LEU A 5 10.60 -5.74 -10.53
CA LEU A 5 10.36 -6.94 -11.32
C LEU A 5 9.17 -6.78 -12.26
N LEU A 6 8.07 -6.17 -11.78
CA LEU A 6 6.91 -5.91 -12.64
C LEU A 6 7.22 -4.92 -13.76
N PHE A 7 7.99 -3.85 -13.50
CA PHE A 7 8.43 -2.93 -14.54
C PHE A 7 9.22 -3.63 -15.64
N ARG A 8 10.15 -4.52 -15.26
CA ARG A 8 10.91 -5.34 -16.22
C ARG A 8 9.97 -6.23 -17.05
N LEU A 9 9.06 -6.94 -16.40
CA LEU A 9 8.08 -7.80 -17.08
C LEU A 9 7.16 -7.01 -18.02
N ALA A 10 6.75 -5.81 -17.62
CA ALA A 10 5.93 -4.93 -18.43
C ALA A 10 6.67 -4.49 -19.70
N LEU A 11 7.94 -4.12 -19.57
CA LEU A 11 8.77 -3.73 -20.71
C LEU A 11 8.99 -4.89 -21.71
N GLU A 12 9.20 -6.09 -21.19
CA GLU A 12 9.54 -7.27 -22.01
C GLU A 12 8.31 -7.90 -22.69
N ALA A 13 7.14 -7.88 -22.03
CA ALA A 13 6.02 -8.74 -22.43
C ALA A 13 4.63 -8.09 -22.38
N ALA A 14 4.46 -6.87 -21.82
CA ALA A 14 3.12 -6.29 -21.78
C ALA A 14 2.69 -5.78 -23.18
N PRO A 15 1.47 -6.12 -23.63
CA PRO A 15 0.91 -5.51 -24.84
C PRO A 15 0.88 -3.99 -24.75
N ALA A 16 1.09 -3.30 -25.88
CA ALA A 16 0.96 -1.86 -25.95
C ALA A 16 -0.41 -1.40 -25.44
N GLY A 17 -0.42 -0.32 -24.65
CA GLY A 17 -1.65 0.20 -24.02
C GLY A 17 -2.12 -0.58 -22.78
N SER A 18 -1.35 -1.57 -22.29
CA SER A 18 -1.70 -2.28 -21.06
C SER A 18 -1.77 -1.34 -19.85
N ARG A 19 -2.75 -1.59 -18.99
CA ARG A 19 -2.84 -1.04 -17.64
C ARG A 19 -2.58 -2.17 -16.66
N LEU A 20 -1.64 -1.97 -15.74
CA LEU A 20 -1.17 -2.99 -14.80
C LEU A 20 -1.30 -2.44 -13.39
N HIS A 21 -1.92 -3.22 -12.50
CA HIS A 21 -2.03 -2.90 -11.08
C HIS A 21 -0.94 -3.66 -10.31
N ALA A 22 -0.03 -2.88 -9.72
CA ALA A 22 1.15 -3.37 -9.02
C ALA A 22 0.90 -3.51 -7.51
N THR A 23 -0.11 -4.27 -7.11
CA THR A 23 -0.50 -4.43 -5.70
C THR A 23 -0.50 -5.90 -5.29
N ASP A 24 0.12 -6.23 -4.14
CA ASP A 24 0.05 -7.58 -3.59
C ASP A 24 -1.22 -7.74 -2.75
N GLU A 25 -1.38 -6.85 -1.77
CA GLU A 25 -2.53 -6.78 -0.89
C GLU A 25 -3.65 -5.95 -1.54
N GLU A 26 -4.87 -6.49 -1.59
CA GLU A 26 -6.00 -5.83 -2.28
C GLU A 26 -6.68 -4.75 -1.44
N GLY A 27 -6.37 -4.67 -0.15
CA GLY A 27 -6.86 -3.63 0.76
C GLY A 27 -6.34 -3.83 2.17
N VAL A 28 -5.41 -2.96 2.60
CA VAL A 28 -4.95 -2.90 4.00
C VAL A 28 -5.77 -1.84 4.71
N GLN A 29 -6.36 -2.17 5.87
CA GLN A 29 -7.14 -1.19 6.61
C GLN A 29 -6.25 -0.05 7.08
N PHE A 30 -6.69 1.19 6.86
CA PHE A 30 -5.94 2.37 7.26
C PHE A 30 -5.65 2.41 8.77
N ARG A 31 -6.58 1.87 9.56
CA ARG A 31 -6.44 1.68 11.00
C ARG A 31 -5.25 0.78 11.35
N ASP A 32 -5.08 -0.34 10.66
CA ASP A 32 -4.00 -1.30 10.95
C ASP A 32 -2.63 -0.68 10.70
N ILE A 33 -2.52 0.16 9.66
CA ILE A 33 -1.31 0.93 9.34
C ILE A 33 -0.99 1.90 10.49
N ALA A 34 -1.99 2.68 10.94
CA ALA A 34 -1.82 3.62 12.04
C ALA A 34 -1.43 2.93 13.35
N GLU A 35 -2.05 1.79 13.67
CA GLU A 35 -1.73 0.99 14.84
C GLU A 35 -0.32 0.37 14.76
N ALA A 36 0.11 -0.12 13.60
CA ALA A 36 1.46 -0.66 13.40
C ALA A 36 2.53 0.40 13.63
N ILE A 37 2.34 1.60 13.08
CA ILE A 37 3.22 2.75 13.33
C ILE A 37 3.21 3.14 14.81
N GLY A 38 2.03 3.23 15.42
CA GLY A 38 1.87 3.56 16.84
C GLY A 38 2.60 2.58 17.76
N ARG A 39 2.51 1.26 17.50
CA ARG A 39 3.26 0.24 18.23
C ARG A 39 4.77 0.46 18.16
N ARG A 40 5.31 0.77 16.97
CA ARG A 40 6.75 1.01 16.77
C ARG A 40 7.24 2.28 17.46
N LEU A 41 6.40 3.32 17.51
CA LEU A 41 6.72 4.60 18.15
C LEU A 41 6.31 4.67 19.64
N LYS A 42 5.62 3.65 20.17
CA LYS A 42 5.01 3.64 21.50
C LYS A 42 4.00 4.78 21.71
N LEU A 43 3.20 5.05 20.67
CA LEU A 43 2.13 6.06 20.67
C LEU A 43 0.77 5.40 20.42
N PRO A 44 -0.31 5.89 21.06
CA PRO A 44 -1.65 5.38 20.80
C PRO A 44 -2.13 5.81 19.40
N ALA A 45 -2.73 4.88 18.66
CA ALA A 45 -3.54 5.22 17.50
C ALA A 45 -4.97 5.57 17.96
N VAL A 46 -5.50 6.70 17.49
CA VAL A 46 -6.83 7.19 17.86
C VAL A 46 -7.68 7.40 16.61
N SER A 47 -8.99 7.16 16.74
CA SER A 47 -9.95 7.51 15.70
C SER A 47 -10.20 9.02 15.73
N ILE A 48 -10.42 9.60 14.56
CA ILE A 48 -10.87 10.98 14.41
C ILE A 48 -12.27 11.00 13.79
N ALA A 49 -13.05 12.03 14.06
CA ALA A 49 -14.36 12.20 13.45
C ALA A 49 -14.18 12.58 11.96
N PRO A 50 -15.06 12.13 11.03
CA PRO A 50 -14.95 12.45 9.61
C PRO A 50 -14.89 13.95 9.31
N GLU A 51 -15.64 14.77 10.06
CA GLU A 51 -15.66 16.23 9.97
C GLU A 51 -14.31 16.87 10.33
N ASP A 52 -13.51 16.23 11.18
CA ASP A 52 -12.20 16.72 11.62
C ASP A 52 -11.06 16.24 10.71
N ALA A 53 -11.30 15.22 9.88
CA ALA A 53 -10.28 14.61 9.02
C ALA A 53 -9.63 15.62 8.07
N GLY A 54 -10.42 16.57 7.55
CA GLY A 54 -9.96 17.66 6.69
C GLY A 54 -8.84 18.50 7.31
N ASN A 55 -9.01 18.85 8.58
CA ASN A 55 -8.05 19.65 9.34
C ASN A 55 -6.85 18.81 9.78
N HIS A 56 -7.07 17.53 10.11
CA HIS A 56 -6.01 16.63 10.58
C HIS A 56 -5.04 16.22 9.46
N PHE A 57 -5.57 15.78 8.32
CA PHE A 57 -4.77 15.26 7.22
C PHE A 57 -4.44 16.30 6.15
N THR A 58 -5.05 17.49 6.20
CA THR A 58 -4.77 18.63 5.31
C THR A 58 -4.90 18.24 3.83
N PHE A 59 -3.84 18.38 3.03
CA PHE A 59 -3.84 18.05 1.60
C PHE A 59 -4.04 16.55 1.32
N LEU A 60 -3.80 15.67 2.31
CA LEU A 60 -4.01 14.23 2.19
C LEU A 60 -5.46 13.80 2.50
N SER A 61 -6.31 14.70 2.98
CA SER A 61 -7.65 14.38 3.49
C SER A 61 -8.52 13.62 2.48
N HIS A 62 -8.40 13.95 1.19
CA HIS A 62 -9.11 13.21 0.16
C HIS A 62 -8.56 11.80 -0.03
N LEU A 63 -7.24 11.60 0.05
CA LEU A 63 -6.62 10.29 -0.17
C LEU A 63 -6.91 9.32 0.97
N VAL A 64 -6.85 9.78 2.22
CA VAL A 64 -7.10 8.94 3.40
C VAL A 64 -8.56 8.50 3.55
N ALA A 65 -9.49 9.22 2.93
CA ALA A 65 -10.92 8.92 2.99
C ALA A 65 -11.39 7.99 1.85
N ILE A 66 -10.56 7.76 0.83
CA ILE A 66 -10.91 6.93 -0.32
C ILE A 66 -10.80 5.45 0.05
N ASP A 67 -11.91 4.72 -0.07
CA ASP A 67 -11.93 3.26 -0.09
C ASP A 67 -11.76 2.78 -1.54
N ASN A 68 -10.54 2.35 -1.89
CA ASN A 68 -10.18 1.94 -3.25
C ASN A 68 -9.41 0.60 -3.25
N PRO A 69 -10.07 -0.51 -2.86
CA PRO A 69 -9.46 -1.83 -2.98
C PRO A 69 -9.15 -2.12 -4.44
N THR A 70 -7.91 -2.55 -4.70
CA THR A 70 -7.41 -2.75 -6.06
C THR A 70 -6.90 -4.18 -6.19
N SER A 71 -7.32 -4.88 -7.23
CA SER A 71 -6.81 -6.22 -7.54
C SER A 71 -5.68 -6.16 -8.57
N SER A 72 -4.69 -7.05 -8.39
CA SER A 72 -3.64 -7.33 -9.38
C SER A 72 -3.88 -8.61 -10.18
N ALA A 73 -5.03 -9.27 -10.05
CA ALA A 73 -5.30 -10.57 -10.68
C ALA A 73 -4.96 -10.60 -12.19
N LEU A 74 -5.41 -9.59 -12.96
CA LEU A 74 -5.10 -9.48 -14.39
C LEU A 74 -3.61 -9.25 -14.68
N THR A 75 -2.90 -8.55 -13.79
CA THR A 75 -1.46 -8.31 -13.93
C THR A 75 -0.69 -9.61 -13.69
N ARG A 76 -1.09 -10.38 -12.66
CA ARG A 76 -0.50 -11.69 -12.35
C ARG A 76 -0.76 -12.71 -13.46
N ASP A 77 -1.99 -12.77 -13.97
CA ASP A 77 -2.37 -13.68 -15.06
C ASP A 77 -1.59 -13.36 -16.35
N ARG A 78 -1.57 -12.08 -16.74
CA ARG A 78 -0.93 -11.64 -17.99
C ARG A 78 0.60 -11.80 -17.98
N LEU A 79 1.26 -11.47 -16.87
CA LEU A 79 2.72 -11.33 -16.82
C LEU A 79 3.40 -12.42 -15.98
N GLY A 80 2.64 -13.32 -15.36
CA GLY A 80 3.17 -14.28 -14.40
C GLY A 80 3.81 -13.63 -13.16
N TRP A 81 3.55 -12.34 -12.93
CA TRP A 81 4.12 -11.60 -11.80
C TRP A 81 3.58 -12.14 -10.48
N ARG A 82 4.51 -12.50 -9.58
CA ARG A 82 4.20 -13.01 -8.24
C ARG A 82 5.04 -12.22 -7.23
N PRO A 83 4.45 -11.25 -6.51
CA PRO A 83 5.16 -10.56 -5.44
C PRO A 83 5.57 -11.54 -4.33
N VAL A 84 6.71 -11.27 -3.70
CA VAL A 84 7.30 -12.12 -2.66
C VAL A 84 7.82 -11.33 -1.46
N GLN A 85 7.74 -10.00 -1.52
CA GLN A 85 8.10 -9.17 -0.38
C GLN A 85 7.05 -9.29 0.74
N PRO A 86 7.42 -8.97 1.99
CA PRO A 86 6.48 -8.97 3.10
C PRO A 86 5.28 -8.05 2.85
N ALA A 87 4.14 -8.43 3.45
CA ALA A 87 2.96 -7.58 3.55
C ALA A 87 3.28 -6.28 4.31
N LEU A 88 2.55 -5.20 4.01
CA LEU A 88 2.83 -3.85 4.51
C LEU A 88 2.96 -3.80 6.04
N ILE A 89 2.03 -4.42 6.77
CA ILE A 89 2.05 -4.40 8.24
C ILE A 89 3.29 -5.11 8.78
N GLN A 90 3.64 -6.27 8.21
CA GLN A 90 4.84 -7.01 8.59
C GLN A 90 6.12 -6.20 8.30
N ASP A 91 6.14 -5.50 7.17
CA ASP A 91 7.28 -4.67 6.77
C ASP A 91 7.47 -3.46 7.71
N ILE A 92 6.38 -2.78 8.09
CA ILE A 92 6.41 -1.70 9.11
C ILE A 92 6.98 -2.23 10.44
N GLU A 93 6.56 -3.43 10.84
CA GLU A 93 6.95 -4.02 12.12
C GLU A 93 8.43 -4.40 12.21
N GLN A 94 9.09 -4.64 11.06
CA GLN A 94 10.54 -4.88 11.00
C GLN A 94 11.36 -3.67 11.46
N GLY A 95 10.77 -2.47 11.42
CA GLY A 95 11.30 -1.30 12.13
C GLY A 95 12.29 -0.44 11.36
N HIS A 96 12.62 -0.81 10.12
CA HIS A 96 13.58 -0.10 9.27
C HIS A 96 13.15 1.35 8.97
N TYR A 97 11.86 1.66 9.07
CA TYR A 97 11.31 3.01 8.91
C TYR A 97 11.57 3.97 10.08
N PHE A 98 12.03 3.44 11.22
CA PHE A 98 12.16 4.18 12.48
C PHE A 98 13.61 4.31 12.95
N THR A 99 14.56 3.91 12.11
CA THR A 99 16.00 4.05 12.33
C THR A 99 16.53 5.17 11.45
N THR A 100 17.14 6.20 12.06
CA THR A 100 17.92 7.25 11.38
C THR A 100 19.40 7.01 11.52
#